data_AF-A0A370GSI7-F1
#
_entry.id   AF-A0A370GSI7-F1
#
_cell.length_a   1.000
_cell.length_b   1.000
_cell.length_c   1.000
_cell.angle_alpha   90.00
_cell.angle_beta   90.00
_cell.angle_gamma   90.00
#
_symmetry.space_group_name_H-M   'P 1'
#
loop_
_entity.id
_entity.type
_entity.pdbx_description
1 polymer ?
#
loop_
_entity_poly.entity_id
_entity_poly.type
_entity_poly.pdbx_seq_one_letter_code
_entity_poly.pdbx_strand_id
1 'polypeptide(L)'
;MNHARILRTVLGVTVGYMIVLGVWLGWIVHHTPPGTVPYQIVALVGMFGSGIGLGMLFAQRPPRSDRQLLRHGLEGWATIEGVHPIERTDHHTELTELDLELNVPGSETYRGTIVFDVTPIDQPRIHVGETISIRVDPSDRNRIILCL
;
A
#
# COMPACT_ATOMS: atom_id res chain seq x y z
N MET A 1 4.46 3.02 4.66
CA MET A 1 3.60 1.93 5.22
C MET A 1 3.52 0.64 4.38
N ASN A 2 3.96 0.61 3.12
CA ASN A 2 3.86 -0.59 2.26
C ASN A 2 4.89 -1.68 2.59
N HIS A 3 6.08 -1.31 3.06
CA HIS A 3 7.18 -2.24 3.41
C HIS A 3 6.78 -3.33 4.42
N ALA A 4 6.06 -2.97 5.48
CA ALA A 4 5.62 -3.93 6.49
C ALA A 4 4.58 -4.94 5.95
N ARG A 5 3.72 -4.54 5.01
CA ARG A 5 2.77 -5.45 4.35
C ARG A 5 3.50 -6.38 3.39
N ILE A 6 4.40 -5.83 2.57
CA ILE A 6 5.22 -6.61 1.64
C ILE A 6 6.01 -7.67 2.43
N LEU A 7 6.67 -7.27 3.51
CA LEU A 7 7.43 -8.19 4.37
C LEU A 7 6.55 -9.31 4.93
N ARG A 8 5.39 -8.99 5.51
CA ARG A 8 4.46 -9.99 6.05
C ARG A 8 3.96 -10.96 4.98
N THR A 9 3.66 -10.44 3.78
CA THR A 9 3.19 -11.27 2.66
C THR A 9 4.29 -12.21 2.19
N VAL A 10 5.51 -11.70 1.97
CA VAL A 10 6.66 -12.53 1.58
C VAL A 10 6.91 -13.60 2.63
N LEU A 11 6.94 -13.24 3.91
CA LEU A 11 7.20 -14.16 5.01
C LEU A 11 6.11 -15.24 5.09
N GLY A 12 4.83 -14.88 4.93
CA GLY A 12 3.73 -15.84 4.89
C GLY A 12 3.82 -16.83 3.72
N VAL A 13 4.13 -16.34 2.52
CA VAL A 13 4.32 -17.20 1.33
C VAL A 13 5.52 -18.12 1.51
N THR A 14 6.64 -17.61 2.03
CA THR A 14 7.84 -18.41 2.30
C THR A 14 7.57 -19.50 3.32
N VAL A 15 6.89 -19.20 4.44
CA VAL A 15 6.55 -20.20 5.45
C VAL A 15 5.63 -21.27 4.86
N GLY A 16 4.60 -20.89 4.12
CA GLY A 16 3.71 -21.84 3.44
C GLY A 16 4.46 -22.74 2.47
N TYR A 17 5.38 -22.17 1.68
CA TYR A 17 6.22 -22.93 0.77
C TYR A 17 7.14 -23.90 1.50
N MET A 18 7.76 -23.50 2.61
CA MET A 18 8.62 -24.37 3.42
C MET A 18 7.86 -25.57 3.98
N ILE A 19 6.60 -25.39 4.37
CA ILE A 19 5.73 -26.50 4.82
C ILE A 19 5.48 -27.48 3.65
N VAL A 20 5.07 -26.96 2.49
CA VAL A 20 4.81 -27.79 1.30
C VAL A 20 6.08 -28.53 0.86
N LEU A 21 7.22 -27.84 0.86
CA LEU A 21 8.51 -28.43 0.52
C LEU A 21 8.92 -29.53 1.50
N GLY A 22 8.71 -29.31 2.81
CA GLY A 22 8.97 -30.30 3.85
C GLY A 22 8.11 -31.56 3.69
N VAL A 23 6.82 -31.39 3.40
CA VAL A 23 5.91 -32.52 3.11
C VAL A 23 6.34 -33.25 1.84
N TRP A 24 6.74 -32.50 0.82
CA TRP A 24 7.17 -33.09 -0.45
C TRP A 24 8.44 -33.93 -0.29
N LEU A 25 9.47 -33.39 0.38
CA LEU A 25 10.74 -34.09 0.66
C LEU A 25 10.55 -35.28 1.60
N GLY A 26 9.75 -35.12 2.66
CA GLY A 26 9.59 -36.14 3.69
C GLY A 26 8.70 -37.31 3.28
N TRP A 27 7.79 -37.11 2.31
CA TRP A 27 6.77 -38.10 1.99
C TRP A 27 6.55 -38.32 0.49
N ILE A 28 6.22 -37.26 -0.26
CA ILE A 28 5.72 -37.38 -1.63
C ILE A 28 6.81 -37.89 -2.59
N VAL A 29 8.04 -37.40 -2.47
CA VAL A 29 9.16 -37.78 -3.36
C VAL A 29 9.47 -39.29 -3.28
N HIS A 30 9.24 -39.91 -2.12
CA HIS A 30 9.47 -41.35 -1.91
C HIS A 30 8.33 -42.23 -2.43
N HIS A 31 7.12 -41.68 -2.59
CA HIS A 31 5.93 -42.42 -3.03
C HIS A 31 5.60 -42.17 -4.51
N THR A 32 6.39 -41.36 -5.21
CA THR A 32 6.11 -40.99 -6.60
C THR A 32 6.94 -41.79 -7.60
N PRO A 33 6.39 -42.07 -8.80
CA PRO A 33 7.08 -42.86 -9.79
C PRO A 33 8.41 -42.22 -10.23
N PRO A 34 9.47 -43.02 -10.41
CA PRO A 34 10.76 -42.53 -10.88
C PRO A 34 10.59 -41.87 -12.26
N GLY A 35 11.20 -40.69 -12.44
CA GLY A 35 11.09 -39.87 -13.65
C GLY A 35 10.10 -38.70 -13.56
N THR A 36 9.25 -38.63 -12.53
CA THR A 36 8.32 -37.49 -12.33
C THR A 36 8.91 -36.33 -11.53
N VAL A 37 10.07 -36.56 -10.87
CA VAL A 37 10.75 -35.58 -10.00
C VAL A 37 11.03 -34.22 -10.70
N PRO A 38 11.53 -34.16 -11.95
CA PRO A 38 11.77 -32.87 -12.61
C PRO A 38 10.50 -32.02 -12.76
N TYR A 39 9.37 -32.65 -13.09
CA TYR A 39 8.08 -31.96 -13.23
C TYR A 39 7.56 -31.44 -11.89
N GLN A 40 7.75 -32.21 -10.82
CA GLN A 40 7.39 -31.80 -9.46
C GLN A 40 8.21 -30.59 -8.99
N ILE A 41 9.51 -30.57 -9.29
CA ILE A 41 10.38 -29.42 -9.00
C ILE A 41 9.90 -28.17 -9.77
N VAL A 42 9.61 -28.30 -11.06
CA VAL A 42 9.07 -27.18 -11.87
C VAL A 42 7.75 -26.67 -11.29
N ALA A 43 6.86 -27.56 -10.87
CA ALA A 43 5.60 -27.20 -10.24
C ALA A 43 5.80 -26.46 -8.90
N LEU A 44 6.74 -26.91 -8.06
CA LEU A 44 7.07 -26.26 -6.78
C LEU A 44 7.63 -24.84 -6.98
N VAL A 45 8.59 -24.69 -7.90
CA VAL A 45 9.17 -23.39 -8.25
C VAL A 45 8.09 -22.45 -8.82
N GLY A 46 7.25 -22.97 -9.72
CA GLY A 46 6.15 -22.21 -10.29
C GLY A 46 5.12 -21.77 -9.25
N MET A 47 4.78 -22.65 -8.30
CA MET A 47 3.87 -22.35 -7.20
C MET A 47 4.44 -21.26 -6.28
N PHE A 48 5.74 -21.33 -5.95
CA PHE A 48 6.40 -20.32 -5.13
C PHE A 48 6.43 -18.95 -5.82
N GLY A 49 6.86 -18.91 -7.08
CA GLY A 49 6.91 -17.67 -7.86
C GLY A 49 5.51 -17.06 -8.02
N SER A 50 4.49 -17.88 -8.29
CA SER A 50 3.11 -17.42 -8.39
C SER A 50 2.58 -16.91 -7.06
N GLY A 51 2.90 -17.57 -5.95
CA GLY A 51 2.51 -17.15 -4.61
C GLY A 51 3.10 -15.79 -4.23
N ILE A 52 4.38 -15.55 -4.54
CA ILE A 52 5.01 -14.24 -4.35
C ILE A 52 4.36 -13.19 -5.26
N GLY A 53 4.21 -13.49 -6.56
CA GLY A 53 3.65 -12.54 -7.53
C GLY A 53 2.22 -12.11 -7.17
N LEU A 54 1.35 -13.08 -6.84
CA LEU A 54 0.01 -12.81 -6.34
C LEU A 54 0.05 -12.06 -5.01
N GLY A 55 0.91 -12.48 -4.09
CA GLY A 55 1.11 -11.82 -2.80
C GLY A 55 1.46 -10.33 -2.95
N MET A 56 2.40 -10.01 -3.84
CA MET A 56 2.77 -8.63 -4.15
C MET A 56 1.58 -7.85 -4.73
N LEU A 57 0.83 -8.44 -5.66
CA LEU A 57 -0.36 -7.82 -6.25
C LEU A 57 -1.44 -7.53 -5.21
N PHE A 58 -1.60 -8.40 -4.20
CA PHE A 58 -2.50 -8.16 -3.07
C PHE A 58 -1.95 -7.14 -2.07
N ALA A 59 -0.64 -7.12 -1.83
CA ALA A 59 0.01 -6.18 -0.92
C ALA A 59 -0.07 -4.73 -1.41
N GLN A 60 -0.10 -4.53 -2.73
CA GLN A 60 -0.27 -3.21 -3.36
C GLN A 60 -1.72 -2.73 -3.40
N ARG A 61 -2.72 -3.56 -3.05
CA ARG A 61 -4.12 -3.12 -3.08
C ARG A 61 -4.39 -2.12 -1.94
N PRO A 62 -5.05 -0.97 -2.24
CA PRO A 62 -5.47 -0.02 -1.22
C PRO A 62 -6.37 -0.71 -0.18
N PRO A 63 -6.19 -0.42 1.12
CA PRO A 63 -7.02 -0.99 2.17
C PRO A 63 -8.51 -0.62 1.93
N ARG A 64 -9.42 -1.46 2.45
CA ARG A 64 -10.87 -1.28 2.24
C ARG A 64 -11.38 0.09 2.73
N SER A 65 -10.77 0.64 3.77
CA SER A 65 -11.05 1.99 4.27
C SER A 65 -10.87 3.05 3.20
N ASP A 66 -9.78 2.98 2.45
CA ASP A 66 -9.43 4.00 1.44
C ASP A 66 -10.40 3.89 0.26
N ARG A 67 -10.82 2.67 -0.09
CA ARG A 67 -11.88 2.46 -1.09
C ARG A 67 -13.24 3.00 -0.65
N GLN A 68 -13.56 2.89 0.63
CA GLN A 68 -14.80 3.43 1.17
C GLN A 68 -14.77 4.95 1.21
N LEU A 69 -13.62 5.53 1.59
CA LEU A 69 -13.37 6.97 1.60
C LEU A 69 -13.40 7.57 0.18
N LEU A 70 -12.88 6.86 -0.81
CA LEU A 70 -13.00 7.21 -2.23
C LEU A 70 -14.43 7.09 -2.78
N ARG A 71 -15.40 6.53 -2.04
CA ARG A 71 -16.79 6.42 -2.51
C ARG A 71 -17.77 7.28 -1.71
N HIS A 72 -17.52 7.44 -0.42
CA HIS A 72 -18.43 8.07 0.53
C HIS A 72 -17.75 9.17 1.37
N GLY A 73 -16.51 9.52 1.06
CA GLY A 73 -15.84 10.65 1.69
C GLY A 73 -16.55 11.95 1.35
N LEU A 74 -16.60 12.85 2.32
CA LEU A 74 -17.07 14.22 2.10
C LEU A 74 -16.01 14.96 1.29
N GLU A 75 -16.45 15.61 0.22
CA GLU A 75 -15.59 16.44 -0.60
C GLU A 75 -15.34 17.79 0.08
N GLY A 76 -14.08 18.21 0.13
CA GLY A 76 -13.67 19.48 0.69
C GLY A 76 -12.43 20.00 -0.02
N TRP A 77 -11.94 21.14 0.46
CA TRP A 77 -10.69 21.72 0.00
C TRP A 77 -9.77 21.94 1.19
N ALA A 78 -8.47 21.80 0.95
CA ALA A 78 -7.45 22.11 1.93
C ALA A 78 -6.48 23.14 1.35
N THR A 79 -6.11 24.12 2.16
CA THR A 79 -5.01 25.02 1.86
C THR A 79 -3.75 24.51 2.52
N ILE A 80 -2.65 24.41 1.77
CA ILE A 80 -1.37 23.99 2.30
C ILE A 80 -0.76 25.14 3.11
N GLU A 81 -0.65 25.00 4.42
CA GLU A 81 0.01 25.97 5.31
C GLU A 81 1.52 25.69 5.44
N GLY A 82 1.92 24.43 5.37
CA GLY A 82 3.31 24.01 5.58
C GLY A 82 3.67 22.74 4.79
N VAL A 83 4.93 22.66 4.37
CA VAL A 83 5.47 21.52 3.63
C VAL A 83 6.81 21.14 4.25
N HIS A 84 6.88 19.95 4.83
CA HIS A 84 8.04 19.45 5.58
C HIS A 84 8.48 18.09 4.99
N PRO A 85 9.50 18.08 4.12
CA PRO A 85 10.04 16.82 3.60
C PRO A 85 10.68 16.00 4.72
N ILE A 86 10.31 14.72 4.81
CA ILE A 86 10.83 13.80 5.83
C ILE A 86 11.96 12.95 5.24
N GLU A 87 11.65 12.20 4.17
CA GLU A 87 12.56 11.20 3.61
C GLU A 87 12.28 10.99 2.13
N ARG A 88 13.35 10.76 1.34
CA ARG A 88 13.20 10.30 -0.05
C ARG A 88 13.01 8.79 -0.09
N THR A 89 11.96 8.36 -0.76
CA THR A 89 11.67 6.95 -1.01
C THR A 89 12.39 6.49 -2.30
N ASP A 90 12.80 5.23 -2.36
CA ASP A 90 13.59 4.61 -3.44
C ASP A 90 12.97 4.71 -4.86
N HIS A 91 11.74 5.20 -5.00
CA HIS A 91 10.97 5.22 -6.24
C HIS A 91 10.82 6.63 -6.84
N HIS A 92 11.79 7.52 -6.59
CA HIS A 92 11.72 8.94 -6.97
C HIS A 92 10.52 9.69 -6.37
N THR A 93 10.03 9.22 -5.22
CA THR A 93 9.00 9.90 -4.43
C THR A 93 9.61 10.47 -3.16
N GLU A 94 9.00 11.51 -2.61
CA GLU A 94 9.46 12.17 -1.37
C GLU A 94 8.34 12.15 -0.34
N LEU A 95 8.57 11.44 0.76
CA LEU A 95 7.65 11.39 1.89
C LEU A 95 7.67 12.76 2.56
N THR A 96 6.55 13.46 2.49
CA THR A 96 6.42 14.85 2.90
C THR A 96 5.25 14.99 3.87
N GLU A 97 5.49 15.66 4.98
CA GLU A 97 4.45 16.07 5.92
C GLU A 97 3.86 17.41 5.46
N LEU A 98 2.55 17.44 5.32
CA LEU A 98 1.78 18.61 4.87
C LEU A 98 0.90 19.08 6.02
N ASP A 99 1.09 20.33 6.41
CA ASP A 99 0.19 21.02 7.32
C ASP A 99 -0.91 21.68 6.48
N LEU A 100 -2.15 21.32 6.78
CA LEU A 100 -3.32 21.66 5.99
C LEU A 100 -4.34 22.41 6.83
N GLU A 101 -4.92 23.45 6.25
CA GLU A 101 -6.15 24.06 6.73
C GLU A 101 -7.32 23.50 5.90
N LEU A 102 -8.17 22.69 6.53
CA LEU A 102 -9.27 21.96 5.90
C LEU A 102 -10.58 22.73 6.00
N ASN A 103 -11.26 22.85 4.86
CA ASN A 103 -12.60 23.41 4.77
C ASN A 103 -13.53 22.38 4.11
N VAL A 104 -14.45 21.86 4.91
CA VAL A 104 -15.43 20.86 4.50
C VAL A 104 -16.82 21.48 4.65
N PRO A 105 -17.66 21.46 3.62
CA PRO A 105 -19.02 22.00 3.70
C PRO A 105 -19.80 21.43 4.89
N GLY A 106 -20.38 22.32 5.70
CA GLY A 106 -21.12 21.94 6.91
C GLY A 106 -20.27 21.67 8.15
N SER A 107 -18.96 21.94 8.10
CA SER A 107 -18.07 21.96 9.26
C SER A 107 -17.34 23.29 9.37
N GLU A 108 -16.94 23.65 10.58
CA GLU A 108 -15.97 24.73 10.79
C GLU A 108 -14.61 24.33 10.20
N THR A 109 -13.85 25.33 9.73
CA THR A 109 -12.49 25.14 9.25
C THR A 109 -11.61 24.60 10.38
N TYR A 110 -10.80 23.59 10.10
CA TYR A 110 -9.90 22.98 11.09
C TYR A 110 -8.54 22.64 10.49
N ARG A 111 -7.52 22.52 11.34
CA ARG A 111 -6.17 22.13 10.93
C ARG A 111 -5.96 20.64 11.05
N GLY A 112 -5.19 20.08 10.12
CA GLY A 112 -4.78 18.70 10.12
C GLY A 112 -3.42 18.55 9.46
N THR A 113 -2.70 17.50 9.86
CA THR A 113 -1.40 17.18 9.29
C THR A 113 -1.47 15.79 8.67
N ILE A 114 -0.95 15.66 7.45
CA ILE A 114 -0.90 14.39 6.74
C ILE A 114 0.50 14.10 6.24
N VAL A 115 0.84 12.83 6.16
CA VAL A 115 2.07 12.38 5.53
C VAL A 115 1.72 11.80 4.15
N PHE A 116 2.29 12.38 3.10
CA PHE A 116 1.98 12.05 1.72
C PHE A 116 3.26 11.70 0.94
N ASP A 117 3.21 10.64 0.14
CA ASP A 117 4.28 10.31 -0.81
C ASP A 117 4.13 11.21 -2.05
N VAL A 118 4.92 12.29 -2.10
CA VAL A 118 4.89 13.24 -3.22
C VAL A 118 5.58 12.61 -4.42
N THR A 119 4.83 12.43 -5.51
CA THR A 119 5.41 11.97 -6.77
C THR A 119 5.88 13.15 -7.63
N PRO A 120 6.79 12.94 -8.61
CA PRO A 120 7.25 14.02 -9.48
C PRO A 120 6.13 14.74 -10.26
N ILE A 121 4.99 14.08 -10.50
CA ILE A 121 3.85 14.69 -11.20
C ILE A 121 3.04 15.61 -10.27
N ASP A 122 3.04 15.33 -8.97
CA ASP A 122 2.29 16.06 -7.95
C ASP A 122 3.09 17.23 -7.36
N GLN A 123 4.42 17.14 -7.40
CA GLN A 123 5.36 18.13 -6.89
C GLN A 123 5.02 19.60 -7.25
N PRO A 124 4.65 19.96 -8.50
CA PRO A 124 4.31 21.35 -8.84
C PRO A 124 2.99 21.85 -8.24
N ARG A 125 2.18 20.98 -7.62
CA ARG A 125 0.91 21.31 -6.95
C ARG A 125 1.02 21.30 -5.42
N ILE A 126 2.22 21.07 -4.89
CA ILE A 126 2.47 20.95 -3.45
C ILE A 126 3.36 22.12 -3.04
N HIS A 127 2.72 23.27 -2.91
CA HIS A 127 3.33 24.51 -2.46
C HIS A 127 2.46 25.21 -1.41
N VAL A 128 3.11 25.91 -0.47
CA VAL A 128 2.41 26.67 0.57
C VAL A 128 1.51 27.73 -0.09
N GLY A 129 0.27 27.81 0.39
CA GLY A 129 -0.78 28.69 -0.13
C GLY A 129 -1.61 28.07 -1.26
N GLU A 130 -1.24 26.89 -1.77
CA GLU A 130 -2.04 26.20 -2.78
C GLU A 130 -3.25 25.52 -2.17
N THR A 131 -4.39 25.58 -2.87
CA THR A 131 -5.63 24.91 -2.46
C THR A 131 -5.83 23.64 -3.28
N ILE A 132 -5.92 22.51 -2.58
CA ILE A 132 -6.04 21.18 -3.18
C ILE A 132 -7.37 20.54 -2.78
N SER A 133 -7.92 19.70 -3.67
CA SER A 133 -9.11 18.92 -3.38
C SER A 133 -8.79 17.76 -2.44
N ILE A 134 -9.63 17.57 -1.43
CA ILE A 134 -9.50 16.51 -0.44
C ILE A 134 -10.81 15.74 -0.26
N ARG A 135 -10.69 14.52 0.25
CA ARG A 135 -11.81 13.75 0.78
C ARG A 135 -11.57 13.35 2.22
N VAL A 136 -12.58 13.58 3.06
CA VAL A 136 -12.51 13.34 4.51
C VAL A 136 -13.52 12.27 4.90
N ASP A 137 -13.12 11.38 5.81
CA ASP A 137 -14.03 10.38 6.37
C ASP A 137 -15.02 11.07 7.33
N PRO A 138 -16.35 10.99 7.10
CA PRO A 138 -17.33 11.59 7.98
C PRO A 138 -17.28 11.03 9.42
N SER A 139 -16.75 9.82 9.60
CA SER A 139 -16.67 9.14 10.90
C SER A 139 -15.35 9.43 11.63
N ASP A 140 -14.31 9.86 10.91
CA ASP A 140 -12.96 10.08 11.42
C ASP A 140 -12.28 11.22 10.65
N ARG A 141 -12.36 12.44 11.20
CA ARG A 141 -11.89 13.67 10.53
C ARG A 141 -10.37 13.73 10.30
N ASN A 142 -9.60 12.83 10.95
CA ASN A 142 -8.16 12.74 10.73
C ASN A 142 -7.81 11.87 9.51
N ARG A 143 -8.79 11.20 8.90
CA ARG A 143 -8.60 10.42 7.67
C ARG A 143 -8.93 11.28 6.47
N ILE A 144 -7.85 11.73 5.83
CA ILE A 144 -7.91 12.64 4.69
C ILE A 144 -7.18 11.97 3.53
N ILE A 145 -7.79 12.01 2.34
CA ILE A 145 -7.15 11.61 1.08
C ILE A 145 -7.01 12.85 0.21
N LEU A 146 -5.81 13.10 -0.30
CA LEU A 146 -5.57 14.09 -1.33
C LEU A 146 -6.09 13.58 -2.69
N CYS A 147 -6.81 14.44 -3.40
CA CYS A 147 -7.27 14.19 -4.75
C CYS A 147 -6.46 15.09 -5.70
N LEU A 148 -5.22 14.67 -5.97
CA LEU A 148 -4.31 15.29 -6.93
C LEU A 148 -4.39 14.58 -8.28
#